data_AF-A0A8T4U3B0-F1
#
_entry.id   AF-A0A8T4U3B0-F1
#
_cell.length_a   1.000
_cell.length_b   1.000
_cell.length_c   1.000
_cell.angle_alpha   90.00
_cell.angle_beta   90.00
_cell.angle_gamma   90.00
#
_symmetry.space_group_name_H-M   'P 1'
#
loop_
_entity.id
_entity.type
_entity.pdbx_description
1 polymer ?
#
loop_
_entity_poly.entity_id
_entity_poly.type
_entity_poly.pdbx_seq_one_letter_code
_entity_poly.pdbx_strand_id
1 'polypeptide(L)'
;MDLKHTTLEEDEKYDLQLIKEGLQKEKNMLKFAQWLSEKFSYRYGPDFSGRVDVKFNIVDKVFKVNCSDGSSFVLDQDRLLEMPGYIRVMRLKARRGKKADKHQS
;
A
#
# COMPACT_ATOMS: atom_id res chain seq x y z
N MET A 1 -12.16 12.05 13.39
CA MET A 1 -12.66 10.88 12.64
C MET A 1 -12.04 9.65 13.28
N ASP A 2 -12.85 8.84 13.95
CA ASP A 2 -12.39 7.57 14.53
C ASP A 2 -12.02 6.60 13.39
N LEU A 3 -10.77 6.18 13.36
CA LEU A 3 -10.31 5.09 12.50
C LEU A 3 -10.94 3.79 13.02
N LYS A 4 -12.17 3.49 12.57
CA LYS A 4 -12.82 2.19 12.79
C LYS A 4 -11.81 1.08 12.48
N HIS A 5 -11.61 0.18 13.45
CA HIS A 5 -10.84 -1.05 13.25
C HIS A 5 -11.52 -1.91 12.17
N THR A 6 -11.16 -1.66 10.92
CA THR A 6 -11.52 -2.50 9.78
C THR A 6 -10.62 -3.72 9.81
N THR A 7 -11.20 -4.87 9.51
CA THR A 7 -10.46 -6.13 9.41
C THR A 7 -9.51 -6.09 8.21
N LEU A 8 -8.43 -6.87 8.23
CA LEU A 8 -7.46 -6.91 7.14
C LEU A 8 -8.10 -7.27 5.79
N GLU A 9 -9.20 -8.04 5.80
CA GLU A 9 -9.96 -8.40 4.60
C GLU A 9 -10.81 -7.25 4.07
N GLU A 10 -11.37 -6.42 4.95
CA GLU A 10 -12.12 -5.22 4.54
C GLU A 10 -11.18 -4.17 3.94
N ASP A 11 -9.99 -4.02 4.52
CA ASP A 11 -8.92 -3.17 3.95
C ASP A 11 -8.52 -3.65 2.55
N GLU A 12 -8.33 -4.96 2.36
CA GLU A 12 -7.95 -5.53 1.07
C GLU A 12 -9.04 -5.31 -0.01
N LYS A 13 -10.33 -5.48 0.36
CA LYS A 13 -11.46 -5.18 -0.53
C LYS A 13 -11.53 -3.69 -0.89
N TYR A 14 -11.33 -2.82 0.10
CA TYR A 14 -11.31 -1.38 -0.10
C TYR A 14 -10.18 -0.96 -1.04
N ASP A 15 -8.98 -1.49 -0.84
CA ASP A 15 -7.82 -1.20 -1.68
C ASP A 15 -8.04 -1.66 -3.12
N LEU A 16 -8.63 -2.85 -3.31
CA LEU A 16 -8.99 -3.34 -4.65
C LEU A 16 -9.99 -2.41 -5.35
N GLN A 17 -11.01 -1.93 -4.62
CA GLN A 17 -11.98 -0.97 -5.18
C GLN A 17 -11.30 0.35 -5.53
N LEU A 18 -10.42 0.84 -4.66
CA LEU A 18 -9.68 2.07 -4.85
C LEU A 18 -8.77 2.01 -6.09
N ILE A 19 -8.06 0.88 -6.29
CA ILE A 19 -7.27 0.64 -7.49
C ILE A 19 -8.14 0.64 -8.75
N LYS A 20 -9.27 -0.08 -8.74
CA LYS A 20 -10.21 -0.12 -9.88
C LYS A 20 -10.76 1.26 -10.21
N GLU A 21 -11.12 2.05 -9.20
CA GLU A 21 -11.60 3.42 -9.37
C GLU A 21 -10.51 4.31 -9.98
N GLY A 22 -9.28 4.23 -9.47
CA GLY A 22 -8.18 5.03 -9.99
C GLY A 22 -7.82 4.67 -11.44
N LEU A 23 -7.89 3.38 -11.82
CA LEU A 23 -7.69 2.95 -13.21
C LEU A 23 -8.77 3.50 -14.16
N GLN A 24 -10.01 3.69 -13.68
CA GLN A 24 -11.07 4.30 -14.47
C GLN A 24 -10.90 5.81 -14.61
N LYS A 25 -10.39 6.47 -13.56
CA LYS A 25 -10.26 7.94 -13.48
C LYS A 25 -8.98 8.47 -14.12
N GLU A 26 -7.88 7.74 -14.01
CA GLU A 26 -6.55 8.22 -14.36
C GLU A 26 -5.93 7.35 -15.45
N LYS A 27 -5.83 7.92 -16.66
CA LYS A 27 -5.23 7.25 -17.82
C LYS A 27 -3.70 7.24 -17.76
N ASN A 28 -3.09 8.15 -17.01
CA ASN A 28 -1.64 8.24 -16.87
C ASN A 28 -1.16 7.45 -15.65
N MET A 29 -0.44 6.35 -15.88
CA MET A 29 0.04 5.47 -14.81
C MET A 29 0.97 6.16 -13.80
N LEU A 30 1.71 7.21 -14.18
CA LEU A 30 2.53 8.00 -13.25
C LEU A 30 1.64 8.78 -12.27
N LYS A 31 0.59 9.43 -12.78
CA LYS A 31 -0.39 10.15 -11.95
C LYS A 31 -1.19 9.18 -11.07
N PHE A 32 -1.54 8.02 -11.61
CA PHE A 32 -2.22 6.97 -10.86
C PHE A 32 -1.35 6.46 -9.69
N ALA A 33 -0.05 6.23 -9.92
CA ALA A 33 0.89 5.85 -8.87
C ALA A 33 1.03 6.93 -7.78
N GLN A 34 1.11 8.21 -8.17
CA GLN A 34 1.11 9.32 -7.22
C GLN A 34 -0.18 9.33 -6.38
N TRP A 35 -1.33 9.18 -7.02
CA TRP A 35 -2.62 9.13 -6.34
C TRP A 35 -2.72 7.95 -5.36
N LEU A 36 -2.26 6.75 -5.75
CA LEU A 36 -2.18 5.61 -4.84
C LEU A 36 -1.26 5.90 -3.64
N SER A 37 -0.13 6.56 -3.86
CA SER A 37 0.78 6.95 -2.77
C SER A 37 0.07 7.81 -1.73
N GLU A 38 -0.72 8.79 -2.16
CA GLU A 38 -1.49 9.66 -1.26
C GLU A 38 -2.53 8.86 -0.47
N LYS A 39 -3.29 8.00 -1.16
CA LYS A 39 -4.34 7.17 -0.54
C LYS A 39 -3.78 6.17 0.47
N PHE A 40 -2.73 5.45 0.10
CA PHE A 40 -2.10 4.47 0.99
C PHE A 40 -1.30 5.11 2.11
N SER A 41 -0.64 6.25 1.87
CA SER A 41 0.04 6.99 2.96
C SER A 41 -0.96 7.48 3.99
N TYR A 42 -2.10 8.03 3.56
CA TYR A 42 -3.14 8.48 4.47
C TYR A 42 -3.69 7.33 5.32
N ARG A 43 -3.96 6.18 4.70
CA ARG A 43 -4.60 5.05 5.39
C ARG A 43 -3.63 4.22 6.22
N TYR A 44 -2.44 3.93 5.69
CA TYR A 44 -1.50 2.94 6.23
C TYR A 44 -0.20 3.55 6.75
N GLY A 45 -0.04 4.87 6.65
CA GLY A 45 1.15 5.53 7.17
C GLY A 45 1.49 5.18 8.63
N PRO A 46 0.51 5.13 9.56
CA PRO A 46 0.75 4.70 10.93
C PRO A 46 1.23 3.24 11.06
N ASP A 47 0.78 2.34 10.18
CA ASP A 47 1.25 0.95 10.15
C ASP A 47 2.73 0.90 9.73
N PHE A 48 3.13 1.76 8.79
CA PHE A 48 4.46 1.78 8.15
C PHE A 48 5.41 2.89 8.63
N SER A 49 5.15 3.47 9.80
CA SER A 49 6.00 4.50 10.44
C SER A 49 6.17 5.79 9.59
N GLY A 50 5.23 6.10 8.70
CA GLY A 50 5.31 7.31 7.88
C GLY A 50 4.54 7.24 6.57
N ARG A 51 5.25 7.31 5.44
CA ARG A 51 4.69 7.37 4.08
C ARG A 51 4.76 6.02 3.38
N VAL A 52 3.80 5.78 2.48
CA VAL A 52 3.80 4.73 1.45
C VAL A 52 4.00 5.39 0.08
N ASP A 53 5.10 5.08 -0.59
CA ASP A 53 5.50 5.67 -1.87
C ASP A 53 5.35 4.65 -2.99
N VAL A 54 4.39 4.88 -3.88
CA VAL A 54 4.08 4.05 -5.05
C VAL A 54 4.61 4.77 -6.29
N LYS A 55 5.59 4.18 -6.96
CA LYS A 55 6.18 4.69 -8.21
C LYS A 55 5.87 3.75 -9.35
N PHE A 56 5.64 4.31 -10.53
CA PHE A 56 5.52 3.54 -11.77
C PHE A 56 6.76 3.77 -12.64
N ASN A 57 7.41 2.69 -13.06
CA ASN A 57 8.47 2.73 -14.06
C ASN A 57 7.86 2.43 -15.43
N ILE A 58 7.92 3.41 -16.34
CA ILE A 58 7.29 3.30 -17.66
C ILE A 58 8.01 2.34 -18.61
N VAL A 59 9.32 2.15 -18.43
CA VAL A 59 10.14 1.28 -19.28
C VAL A 59 9.86 -0.17 -18.94
N ASP A 60 9.95 -0.50 -17.65
CA ASP A 60 9.76 -1.88 -17.17
C ASP A 60 8.28 -2.22 -16.94
N LYS A 61 7.40 -1.22 -16.98
CA LYS A 61 5.95 -1.34 -16.68
C LYS A 61 5.68 -1.98 -15.33
N VAL A 62 6.42 -1.57 -14.30
CA VAL A 62 6.28 -2.07 -12.94
C VAL A 62 5.91 -0.98 -11.96
N PHE A 63 5.14 -1.35 -10.95
CA PHE A 63 4.91 -0.56 -9.75
C PHE A 63 5.89 -0.97 -8.66
N LYS A 64 6.60 0.01 -8.10
CA LYS A 64 7.45 -0.15 -6.92
C LYS A 64 6.81 0.56 -5.74
N VAL A 65 6.59 -0.18 -4.66
CA VAL A 65 6.02 0.35 -3.41
C VAL A 65 7.09 0.33 -2.35
N ASN A 66 7.35 1.47 -1.73
CA ASN A 66 8.30 1.62 -0.62
C ASN A 66 7.59 2.21 0.60
N CYS A 67 7.85 1.65 1.76
CA CYS A 67 7.33 2.10 3.03
C CYS A 67 8.44 2.74 3.87
N SER A 68 8.09 3.65 4.78
CA SER A 68 9.07 4.37 5.61
C SER A 68 9.76 3.48 6.64
N ASP A 69 9.18 2.33 6.98
CA ASP A 69 9.81 1.28 7.80
C ASP A 69 10.85 0.45 7.03
N GLY A 70 11.17 0.82 5.78
CA GLY A 70 12.14 0.15 4.92
C GLY A 70 11.58 -1.04 4.14
N SER A 71 10.33 -1.44 4.39
CA SER A 71 9.71 -2.54 3.65
C SER A 71 9.34 -2.10 2.23
N SER A 72 9.45 -3.00 1.25
CA SER A 72 9.15 -2.70 -0.15
C SER A 72 8.75 -3.95 -0.95
N PHE A 73 8.10 -3.72 -2.09
CA PHE A 73 7.87 -4.75 -3.12
C PHE A 73 7.78 -4.12 -4.51
N VAL A 74 7.90 -4.98 -5.52
CA VAL A 74 7.74 -4.64 -6.93
C VAL A 74 6.68 -5.56 -7.53
N LEU A 75 5.89 -5.03 -8.45
CA LEU A 75 4.79 -5.73 -9.07
C LEU A 75 4.62 -5.25 -10.52
N ASP A 76 4.47 -6.19 -11.45
CA ASP A 76 4.18 -5.87 -12.85
C ASP A 76 2.81 -5.19 -12.99
N GLN A 77 2.66 -4.32 -13.98
CA GLN A 77 1.39 -3.62 -14.25
C GLN A 77 0.22 -4.59 -14.43
N ASP A 78 0.44 -5.74 -15.09
CA ASP A 78 -0.61 -6.74 -15.32
C ASP A 78 -1.08 -7.42 -14.04
N ARG A 79 -0.27 -7.35 -12.98
CA ARG A 79 -0.57 -7.92 -11.67
C ARG A 79 -1.07 -6.87 -10.68
N LEU A 80 -1.29 -5.62 -11.10
CA LEU A 80 -1.70 -4.49 -10.26
C LEU A 80 -2.86 -4.80 -9.29
N LEU A 81 -3.82 -5.62 -9.71
CA LEU A 81 -4.95 -6.01 -8.86
C LEU A 81 -4.58 -6.94 -7.69
N GLU A 82 -3.37 -7.50 -7.68
CA GLU A 82 -2.81 -8.29 -6.56
C GLU A 82 -2.15 -7.40 -5.50
N MET A 83 -1.88 -6.12 -5.80
CA MET A 83 -1.22 -5.17 -4.89
C MET A 83 -1.84 -5.12 -3.47
N PRO A 84 -3.18 -5.17 -3.29
CA PRO A 84 -3.80 -5.24 -1.95
C PRO A 84 -3.28 -6.41 -1.10
N GLY A 85 -3.06 -7.58 -1.70
CA GLY A 85 -2.54 -8.76 -1.00
C GLY A 85 -1.11 -8.53 -0.50
N TYR A 86 -0.26 -7.90 -1.30
CA TYR A 86 1.10 -7.53 -0.91
C TYR A 86 1.11 -6.52 0.25
N ILE A 87 0.28 -5.48 0.17
CA ILE A 87 0.12 -4.48 1.24
C ILE A 87 -0.33 -5.14 2.54
N ARG A 88 -1.33 -6.05 2.48
CA ARG A 88 -1.80 -6.81 3.63
C ARG A 88 -0.67 -7.59 4.30
N VAL A 89 0.13 -8.33 3.52
CA VAL A 89 1.26 -9.11 4.05
C VAL A 89 2.29 -8.19 4.72
N MET A 90 2.60 -7.04 4.14
CA MET A 90 3.54 -6.08 4.74
C MET A 90 3.01 -5.49 6.05
N ARG A 91 1.73 -5.10 6.11
CA ARG A 91 1.10 -4.59 7.34
C ARG A 91 1.12 -5.61 8.46
N LEU A 92 0.87 -6.88 8.14
CA LEU A 92 0.99 -7.98 9.11
C LEU A 92 2.40 -8.09 9.69
N LYS A 93 3.44 -7.94 8.85
CA LYS A 93 4.84 -7.95 9.29
C LYS A 93 5.17 -6.73 10.16
N ALA A 94 4.78 -5.53 9.75
CA ALA A 94 5.02 -4.29 10.50
C ALA A 94 4.37 -4.33 11.89
N ARG A 95 3.13 -4.85 11.99
CA ARG A 95 2.42 -5.02 13.27
C ARG A 95 3.07 -6.06 14.18
N ARG A 96 3.66 -7.12 13.63
CA ARG A 96 4.39 -8.13 14.40
C ARG A 96 5.72 -7.61 14.93
N GLY A 97 6.49 -6.87 14.12
CA GLY A 97 7.73 -6.22 14.56
C GLY A 97 7.50 -5.29 15.76
N LYS A 98 6.49 -4.42 15.68
CA LYS A 98 6.13 -3.50 16.80
C LYS A 98 5.72 -4.21 18.10
N LYS A 99 5.21 -5.44 18.02
CA LYS A 99 4.86 -6.22 19.21
C LYS A 99 6.09 -6.88 19.84
N ALA A 100 7.07 -7.28 19.03
CA ALA A 100 8.32 -7.84 19.51
C ALA A 100 9.15 -6.80 20.29
N ASP A 101 9.24 -5.56 19.78
CA ASP A 101 9.98 -4.48 20.44
C ASP A 101 9.40 -4.08 21.80
N LYS A 102 8.07 -4.15 21.95
CA LYS A 102 7.37 -3.85 23.22
C LYS A 102 7.56 -4.91 24.31
N HIS A 103 8.00 -6.11 23.99
CA HIS A 103 8.25 -7.17 24.98
C HIS A 103 9.72 -7.21 25.44
N GLN A 104 10.60 -6.41 24.84
CA GLN A 104 12.03 -6.33 25.17
C GLN A 104 12.42 -5.02 25.89
N SER A 105 11.47 -4.12 26.14
CA SER A 105 11.66 -2.87 26.90
C SER A 105 11.01 -2.93 28.28
#